data_AF-A0A1G6Q7U5-F1
#
_entry.id   AF-A0A1G6Q7U5-F1
#
_cell.length_a   1.000
_cell.length_b   1.000
_cell.length_c   1.000
_cell.angle_alpha   90.00
_cell.angle_beta   90.00
_cell.angle_gamma   90.00
#
_symmetry.space_group_name_H-M   'P 1'
#
loop_
_entity.id
_entity.type
_entity.pdbx_description
1 polymer ?
#
loop_
_entity_poly.entity_id
_entity_poly.type
_entity_poly.pdbx_seq_one_letter_code
_entity_poly.pdbx_strand_id
1 'polypeptide(L)' 'KFSKEFKAKVVLESLKERETLESLAKKYELSPTQISSWRSLALKNFGNIVKVL' A
#
# COMPACT_ATOMS: atom_id res chain seq x y z
N LYS A 1 -9.66 -12.34 3.56
CA LYS A 1 -9.42 -11.28 2.53
C LYS A 1 -9.38 -9.93 3.25
N PHE A 2 -8.38 -9.06 3.03
CA PHE A 2 -8.23 -7.80 3.78
C PHE A 2 -9.24 -6.71 3.38
N SER A 3 -9.69 -5.88 4.34
CA SER A 3 -10.62 -4.76 4.10
C SER A 3 -9.97 -3.63 3.30
N LYS A 4 -10.79 -2.72 2.74
CA LYS A 4 -10.30 -1.56 1.99
C LYS A 4 -9.52 -0.60 2.91
N GLU A 5 -10.04 -0.38 4.11
CA GLU A 5 -9.49 0.50 5.15
C GLU A 5 -8.14 -0.02 5.62
N PHE A 6 -8.03 -1.33 5.84
CA PHE A 6 -6.77 -1.96 6.22
C PHE A 6 -5.71 -1.81 5.12
N LYS A 7 -6.06 -2.12 3.87
CA LYS A 7 -5.14 -1.94 2.73
C LYS A 7 -4.71 -0.49 2.58
N ALA A 8 -5.63 0.46 2.71
CA ALA A 8 -5.33 1.89 2.65
C ALA A 8 -4.34 2.30 3.77
N LYS A 9 -4.56 1.85 5.00
CA LYS A 9 -3.63 2.09 6.12
C LYS A 9 -2.22 1.57 5.82
N VAL A 10 -2.10 0.31 5.39
CA VAL A 10 -0.79 -0.31 5.09
C VAL A 10 -0.09 0.40 3.93
N VAL A 11 -0.82 0.75 2.86
CA VAL A 11 -0.25 1.52 1.74
C VAL A 11 0.24 2.89 2.19
N LEU A 12 -0.54 3.61 2.99
CA LEU A 12 -0.14 4.92 3.52
C LEU A 12 1.12 4.84 4.40
N GLU A 13 1.25 3.82 5.25
CA GLU A 13 2.50 3.62 6.01
C GLU A 13 3.68 3.31 5.09
N SER A 14 3.50 2.47 4.07
CA SER A 14 4.56 2.15 3.11
C SER A 14 5.02 3.35 2.29
N LEU A 15 4.12 4.30 1.98
CA LEU A 15 4.43 5.53 1.24
C LEU A 15 5.15 6.58 2.09
N LYS A 16 5.11 6.47 3.42
CA LYS A 16 5.87 7.38 4.32
C LYS A 16 7.35 7.01 4.41
N GLU A 17 7.73 5.82 3.96
CA GLU A 17 9.12 5.35 3.88
C GLU A 17 9.90 5.41 5.20
N ARG A 18 9.17 5.35 6.34
CA ARG A 18 9.76 5.32 7.70
C ARG A 18 10.17 3.91 8.14
N GLU A 19 9.55 2.89 7.55
CA GLU A 19 9.82 1.48 7.78
C GLU A 19 10.04 0.81 6.42
N THR A 20 10.90 -0.22 6.37
CA THR A 20 11.07 -1.04 5.16
C THR A 20 9.82 -1.88 4.88
N LEU A 21 9.68 -2.39 3.65
CA LEU A 21 8.57 -3.26 3.31
C LEU A 21 8.60 -4.56 4.13
N GLU A 22 9.80 -5.05 4.47
CA GLU A 22 10.03 -6.23 5.29
C GLU A 22 9.56 -6.03 6.73
N SER A 23 9.85 -4.86 7.34
CA SER A 23 9.36 -4.52 8.67
C SER A 23 7.85 -4.38 8.70
N LEU A 24 7.26 -3.69 7.72
CA LEU A 24 5.80 -3.58 7.61
C LEU A 24 5.14 -4.94 7.35
N ALA A 25 5.75 -5.79 6.52
CA ALA A 25 5.30 -7.15 6.25
C ALA A 25 5.24 -7.96 7.54
N LYS A 26 6.28 -7.92 8.36
CA LYS A 26 6.30 -8.58 9.67
C LYS A 26 5.25 -8.01 10.63
N LYS A 27 5.13 -6.68 10.71
CA LYS A 27 4.18 -5.97 11.58
C LYS A 27 2.71 -6.30 11.30
N TYR A 28 2.38 -6.51 10.04
CA TYR A 28 1.01 -6.72 9.57
C TYR A 28 0.72 -8.17 9.14
N GLU A 29 1.65 -9.09 9.37
CA GLU A 29 1.56 -10.50 8.97
C GLU A 29 1.27 -10.67 7.46
N LEU A 30 1.99 -9.89 6.65
CA LEU A 30 1.90 -9.87 5.19
C LEU A 30 3.20 -10.33 4.55
N SER A 31 3.20 -10.57 3.24
CA SER A 31 4.43 -10.62 2.46
C SER A 31 4.81 -9.22 1.93
N PRO A 32 6.10 -8.91 1.75
CA PRO A 32 6.53 -7.65 1.14
C PRO A 32 5.96 -7.44 -0.27
N THR A 33 5.81 -8.52 -1.03
CA THR A 33 5.22 -8.51 -2.39
C THR A 33 3.75 -8.08 -2.38
N GLN A 34 3.00 -8.44 -1.32
CA GLN A 34 1.60 -8.06 -1.18
C GLN A 34 1.46 -6.55 -0.92
N ILE A 35 2.35 -5.99 -0.08
CA ILE A 35 2.40 -4.55 0.19
C ILE A 35 2.79 -3.78 -1.08
N SER A 36 3.82 -4.23 -1.80
CA SER A 36 4.25 -3.63 -3.07
C SER A 36 3.12 -3.62 -4.12
N SER A 37 2.36 -4.71 -4.22
CA SER A 37 1.22 -4.83 -5.13
C SER A 37 0.11 -3.82 -4.80
N TRP A 38 -0.21 -3.64 -3.52
CA TRP A 38 -1.22 -2.66 -3.10
C TRP A 38 -0.75 -1.22 -3.31
N ARG A 39 0.53 -0.93 -3.07
CA ARG A 39 1.13 0.39 -3.32
C ARG A 39 1.04 0.73 -4.81
N SER A 40 1.43 -0.18 -5.68
CA SER A 40 1.33 -0.05 -7.14
C SER A 40 -0.11 0.21 -7.61
N LEU A 41 -1.08 -0.56 -7.08
CA LEU A 41 -2.49 -0.40 -7.42
C LEU A 41 -3.03 0.97 -6.96
N ALA A 42 -2.67 1.41 -5.76
CA ALA A 42 -3.09 2.70 -5.23
C ALA A 42 -2.56 3.85 -6.11
N LEU A 43 -1.26 3.84 -6.44
CA LEU A 43 -0.64 4.86 -7.29
C LEU A 43 -1.26 4.91 -8.70
N LYS A 44 -1.56 3.74 -9.29
CA LYS A 44 -2.28 3.66 -10.57
C LYS A 44 -3.66 4.32 -10.47
N ASN A 45 -4.39 4.06 -9.40
CA ASN A 45 -5.71 4.64 -9.19
C ASN A 45 -5.63 6.17 -8.97
N PHE A 46 -4.65 6.66 -8.20
CA PHE A 46 -4.41 8.10 -8.05
C PHE A 46 -4.11 8.77 -9.39
N GLY A 47 -3.23 8.19 -10.21
CA GLY A 47 -2.93 8.71 -11.55
C GLY A 47 -4.17 8.75 -12.47
N ASN A 48 -5.09 7.80 -12.33
CA ASN A 48 -6.34 7.82 -13.09
C ASN A 48 -7.30 8.93 -12.63
N ILE A 49 -7.36 9.23 -11.32
CA ILE A 49 -8.20 10.31 -10.80
C ILE A 49 -7.71 11.68 -11.31
N VAL A 50 -6.40 11.92 -11.28
CA VAL A 50 -5.81 13.19 -11.70
C VAL A 50 -5.91 13.40 -13.22
N LYS A 51 -5.99 12.34 -14.03
CA LYS A 51 -6.19 12.45 -15.49
C LYS A 51 -7.62 12.83 -15.91
N VAL A 52 -8.59 12.71 -15.02
CA VAL A 52 -10.02 12.93 -15.31
C VAL A 52 -10.48 14.33 -14.83
N LEU A 53 -9.60 15.05 -14.13
CA LEU A 53 -9.78 16.44 -13.72
C LEU A 53 -9.01 17.37 -14.65
#